data_AF-A0A662AET4-F1
#
_entry.id   AF-A0A662AET4-F1
#
_cell.length_a   1.000
_cell.length_b   1.000
_cell.length_c   1.000
_cell.angle_alpha   90.00
_cell.angle_beta   90.00
_cell.angle_gamma   90.00
#
_symmetry.space_group_name_H-M   'P 1'
#
loop_
_entity.id
_entity.type
_entity.pdbx_description
1 polymer ?
#
loop_
_entity_poly.entity_id
_entity_poly.type
_entity_poly.pdbx_seq_one_letter_code
_entity_poly.pdbx_strand_id
1 'polypeptide(L)'
;MKTKKIVLVSILLSLYLGAFSQKYLKGYQEEVSGKRFTYHSPLPDVKLSLLSRAQKSYEPIEWKTEAVPKNYKGKTVSFIWLYGTDVLAESQSFEMFINGEKYFTFSNPVDNKDENRSFKNKNRAELNFIRTMVDKHGDQMGFAVLKLPTKLINPGKQVNIKIDGADGENNAWVMTFKAELNEKLEIFQTKTVSKKDGKLFHTARFSFIHLGDPENVSINIGKIQKKIQLKTGYNSVDILIPKVDSPTKFSAQVKIGNKKQESHKFILEPVKEWTVYLVQHTHSDIGYTRPQTEILAEHLRYIDDALDYCDQTDDYPEN
;
A
#
# COMPACT_ATOMS: atom_id res chain seq x y z
N MET A 1 -24.10 -6.53 45.17
CA MET A 1 -23.75 -6.24 43.75
C MET A 1 -23.20 -4.82 43.65
N LYS A 2 -21.87 -4.65 43.51
CA LYS A 2 -21.24 -3.34 43.28
C LYS A 2 -20.87 -3.23 41.80
N THR A 3 -21.59 -2.38 41.08
CA THR A 3 -21.40 -2.06 39.66
C THR A 3 -20.06 -1.31 39.50
N LYS A 4 -19.05 -1.97 38.93
CA LYS A 4 -17.81 -1.31 38.49
C LYS A 4 -18.14 -0.48 37.25
N LYS A 5 -18.07 0.85 37.39
CA LYS A 5 -18.11 1.78 36.25
C LYS A 5 -16.87 1.52 35.38
N ILE A 6 -17.11 1.01 34.17
CA ILE A 6 -16.10 0.96 33.12
C ILE A 6 -15.89 2.41 32.65
N VAL A 7 -14.75 2.99 33.00
CA VAL A 7 -14.32 4.27 32.45
C VAL A 7 -13.78 3.99 31.05
N LEU A 8 -14.56 4.38 30.04
CA LEU A 8 -14.13 4.39 28.65
C LEU A 8 -13.09 5.51 28.50
N VAL A 9 -11.80 5.14 28.51
CA VAL A 9 -10.73 6.08 28.20
C VAL A 9 -10.71 6.26 26.68
N SER A 10 -11.32 7.35 26.21
CA SER A 10 -11.18 7.81 24.83
C SER A 10 -9.71 8.19 24.60
N ILE A 11 -8.96 7.31 23.94
CA ILE A 11 -7.62 7.60 23.46
C ILE A 11 -7.76 8.62 22.33
N LEU A 12 -7.51 9.90 22.63
CA LEU A 12 -7.23 10.88 21.58
C LEU A 12 -5.91 10.48 20.92
N LEU A 13 -6.01 9.82 19.76
CA LEU A 13 -4.89 9.63 18.86
C LEU A 13 -4.54 11.00 18.28
N SER A 14 -3.60 11.71 18.91
CA SER A 14 -3.04 12.94 18.38
C SER A 14 -2.27 12.61 17.10
N LEU A 15 -2.94 12.72 15.94
CA LEU A 15 -2.31 12.74 14.62
C LEU A 15 -1.41 13.98 14.54
N TYR A 16 -0.13 13.80 14.87
CA TYR A 16 0.89 14.76 14.47
C TYR A 16 1.17 14.55 12.97
N LEU A 17 0.43 15.29 12.14
CA LEU A 17 0.81 15.53 10.75
C LEU A 17 2.02 16.46 10.76
N GLY A 18 3.22 15.87 10.81
CA GLY A 18 4.44 16.58 10.42
C GLY A 18 4.28 16.99 8.95
N ALA A 19 4.11 18.29 8.69
CA ALA A 19 4.00 18.80 7.33
C ALA A 19 5.38 18.76 6.67
N PHE A 20 5.72 17.63 6.06
CA PHE A 20 6.83 17.57 5.13
C PHE A 20 6.52 18.48 3.94
N SER A 21 7.49 19.29 3.50
CA SER A 21 7.37 20.04 2.25
C SER A 21 7.20 19.05 1.09
N GLN A 22 5.98 18.89 0.60
CA GLN A 22 5.65 17.95 -0.46
C GLN A 22 6.11 18.48 -1.82
N LYS A 23 6.90 17.68 -2.55
CA LYS A 23 7.44 18.04 -3.87
C LYS A 23 6.36 18.06 -4.95
N TYR A 24 5.33 17.25 -4.79
CA TYR A 24 4.26 17.03 -5.77
C TYR A 24 2.92 17.53 -5.23
N LEU A 25 2.09 18.12 -6.08
CA LEU A 25 0.67 18.33 -5.77
C LEU A 25 -0.10 17.00 -5.90
N LYS A 26 -1.26 16.90 -5.26
CA LYS A 26 -2.09 15.69 -5.37
C LYS A 26 -2.59 15.55 -6.81
N GLY A 27 -2.28 14.43 -7.44
CA GLY A 27 -2.71 14.13 -8.80
C GLY A 27 -4.13 13.61 -8.89
N TYR A 28 -4.70 13.15 -7.78
CA TYR A 28 -6.10 12.79 -7.65
C TYR A 28 -6.72 13.55 -6.47
N GLN A 29 -7.86 14.21 -6.69
CA GLN A 29 -8.63 14.89 -5.64
C GLN A 29 -10.15 14.67 -5.81
N GLU A 30 -10.66 14.76 -7.05
CA GLU A 30 -12.10 14.69 -7.31
C GLU A 30 -12.37 13.82 -8.54
N GLU A 31 -13.27 12.85 -8.40
CA GLU A 31 -13.77 12.06 -9.53
C GLU A 31 -14.68 12.92 -10.41
N VAL A 32 -14.51 12.83 -11.74
CA VAL A 32 -15.43 13.43 -12.71
C VAL A 32 -16.30 12.36 -13.36
N SER A 33 -15.69 11.30 -13.90
CA SER A 33 -16.40 10.21 -14.58
C SER A 33 -15.57 8.91 -14.65
N GLY A 34 -16.22 7.82 -15.09
CA GLY A 34 -15.59 6.53 -15.34
C GLY A 34 -16.03 5.40 -14.42
N LYS A 35 -15.72 4.17 -14.82
CA LYS A 35 -16.16 2.96 -14.10
C LYS A 35 -15.39 2.77 -12.80
N ARG A 36 -16.11 2.68 -11.69
CA ARG A 36 -15.53 2.38 -10.37
C ARG A 36 -15.23 0.89 -10.23
N PHE A 37 -14.07 0.60 -9.66
CA PHE A 37 -13.64 -0.76 -9.39
C PHE A 37 -12.96 -0.83 -8.02
N THR A 38 -12.87 -2.03 -7.45
CA THR A 38 -12.16 -2.26 -6.18
C THR A 38 -11.02 -3.22 -6.47
N TYR A 39 -9.80 -2.75 -6.30
CA TYR A 39 -8.60 -3.52 -6.53
C TYR A 39 -7.50 -3.11 -5.55
N HIS A 40 -6.52 -3.95 -5.30
CA HIS A 40 -5.44 -3.61 -4.38
C HIS A 40 -4.42 -2.66 -5.05
N SER A 41 -3.74 -1.85 -4.25
CA SER A 41 -2.74 -0.89 -4.70
C SER A 41 -1.42 -1.05 -3.91
N PRO A 42 -0.35 -0.34 -4.29
CA PRO A 42 0.88 -0.28 -3.50
C PRO A 42 0.69 0.30 -2.09
N LEU A 43 -0.41 1.03 -1.85
CA LEU A 43 -0.79 1.48 -0.50
C LEU A 43 -1.80 0.48 0.10
N PRO A 44 -1.50 -0.13 1.27
CA PRO A 44 -2.33 -1.20 1.86
C PRO A 44 -3.82 -0.85 2.02
N ASP A 45 -4.11 0.40 2.34
CA ASP A 45 -5.46 0.87 2.67
C ASP A 45 -6.21 1.49 1.48
N VAL A 46 -5.57 1.61 0.32
CA VAL A 46 -6.19 2.21 -0.88
C VAL A 46 -6.63 1.11 -1.82
N LYS A 47 -7.96 1.03 -2.04
CA LYS A 47 -8.55 -0.01 -2.90
C LYS A 47 -9.53 0.49 -3.97
N LEU A 48 -10.15 1.64 -3.75
CA LEU A 48 -11.12 2.18 -4.71
C LEU A 48 -10.38 2.80 -5.90
N SER A 49 -10.77 2.44 -7.11
CA SER A 49 -10.15 2.90 -8.35
C SER A 49 -11.18 3.24 -9.43
N LEU A 50 -10.71 3.98 -10.43
CA LEU A 50 -11.34 4.15 -11.73
C LEU A 50 -10.61 3.27 -12.73
N LEU A 51 -11.35 2.55 -13.56
CA LEU A 51 -10.85 1.60 -14.55
C LEU A 51 -11.15 2.09 -15.96
N SER A 52 -10.13 2.12 -16.83
CA SER A 52 -10.28 2.27 -18.28
C SER A 52 -9.78 1.01 -18.98
N ARG A 53 -10.37 0.69 -20.13
CA ARG A 53 -9.90 -0.38 -21.04
C ARG A 53 -9.31 0.22 -22.30
N ALA A 54 -8.44 -0.51 -22.98
CA ALA A 54 -7.97 -0.20 -24.33
C ALA A 54 -9.03 -0.57 -25.37
N GLN A 55 -10.22 0.02 -25.21
CA GLN A 55 -11.42 -0.14 -26.02
C GLN A 55 -12.10 1.22 -26.10
N LYS A 56 -12.30 1.76 -27.31
CA LYS A 56 -13.03 3.04 -27.46
C LYS A 56 -14.50 2.98 -27.05
N SER A 57 -15.09 1.79 -27.11
CA SER A 57 -16.46 1.54 -26.64
C SER A 57 -16.58 1.57 -25.11
N TYR A 58 -15.45 1.49 -24.39
CA TYR A 58 -15.41 1.55 -22.95
C TYR A 58 -15.35 2.99 -22.46
N GLU A 59 -16.08 3.31 -21.40
CA GLU A 59 -16.13 4.68 -20.86
C GLU A 59 -14.75 5.13 -20.37
N PRO A 60 -14.27 6.34 -20.75
CA PRO A 60 -13.02 6.88 -20.24
C PRO A 60 -13.09 7.16 -18.74
N ILE A 61 -11.93 7.30 -18.11
CA ILE A 61 -11.83 7.75 -16.72
C ILE A 61 -11.38 9.19 -16.65
N GLU A 62 -12.02 9.99 -15.80
CA GLU A 62 -11.75 11.42 -15.68
C GLU A 62 -11.78 11.87 -14.22
N TRP A 63 -10.83 12.72 -13.85
CA TRP A 63 -10.69 13.25 -12.50
C TRP A 63 -9.96 14.58 -12.50
N LYS A 64 -10.03 15.28 -11.37
CA LYS A 64 -9.31 16.54 -11.13
C LYS A 64 -8.20 16.37 -10.12
N THR A 65 -7.12 17.12 -10.34
CA THR A 65 -5.99 17.27 -9.42
C THR A 65 -6.31 18.21 -8.27
N GLU A 66 -5.39 18.35 -7.33
CA GLU A 66 -5.32 19.54 -6.47
C GLU A 66 -5.20 20.82 -7.29
N ALA A 67 -5.82 21.89 -6.80
CA ALA A 67 -5.70 23.21 -7.41
C ALA A 67 -4.26 23.73 -7.27
N VAL A 68 -3.70 24.20 -8.38
CA VAL A 68 -2.37 24.81 -8.37
C VAL A 68 -2.43 26.08 -7.52
N PRO A 69 -1.55 26.30 -6.53
CA PRO A 69 -1.60 27.51 -5.71
C PRO A 69 -1.53 28.79 -6.55
N LYS A 70 -2.34 29.80 -6.23
CA LYS A 70 -2.37 31.09 -6.98
C LYS A 70 -1.00 31.79 -7.01
N ASN A 71 -0.20 31.60 -5.97
CA ASN A 71 1.13 32.17 -5.81
C ASN A 71 2.26 31.22 -6.25
N TYR A 72 1.95 30.18 -7.04
CA TYR A 72 2.96 29.21 -7.51
C TYR A 72 3.99 29.88 -8.43
N LYS A 73 5.27 29.80 -8.07
CA LYS A 73 6.39 30.43 -8.79
C LYS A 73 7.24 29.48 -9.63
N GLY A 74 7.00 28.16 -9.52
CA GLY A 74 7.78 27.17 -10.26
C GLY A 74 7.55 27.27 -11.77
N LYS A 75 8.58 26.99 -12.57
CA LYS A 75 8.46 26.91 -14.05
C LYS A 75 7.65 25.71 -14.52
N THR A 76 7.58 24.68 -13.68
CA THR A 76 6.83 23.44 -13.91
C THR A 76 6.15 23.05 -12.62
N VAL A 77 4.93 22.52 -12.71
CA VAL A 77 4.21 21.86 -11.63
C VAL A 77 4.24 20.35 -11.85
N SER A 78 4.26 19.56 -10.78
CA SER A 78 4.17 18.12 -10.87
C SER A 78 3.04 17.59 -9.99
N PHE A 79 2.24 16.68 -10.52
CA PHE A 79 1.14 16.00 -9.86
C PHE A 79 1.46 14.53 -9.70
N ILE A 80 1.14 13.92 -8.55
CA ILE A 80 1.39 12.49 -8.28
C ILE A 80 0.13 11.76 -7.85
N TRP A 81 -0.12 10.58 -8.40
CA TRP A 81 -1.24 9.71 -8.02
C TRP A 81 -0.85 8.24 -8.17
N LEU A 82 -1.70 7.34 -7.68
CA LEU A 82 -1.50 5.90 -7.79
C LEU A 82 -2.08 5.36 -9.10
N TYR A 83 -1.35 4.47 -9.75
CA TYR A 83 -1.80 3.78 -10.96
C TYR A 83 -1.64 2.27 -10.86
N GLY A 84 -2.37 1.58 -11.73
CA GLY A 84 -2.12 0.19 -12.09
C GLY A 84 -2.28 -0.03 -13.59
N THR A 85 -1.62 -1.01 -14.17
CA THR A 85 -1.83 -1.40 -15.58
C THR A 85 -1.36 -2.83 -15.85
N ASP A 86 -2.04 -3.51 -16.79
CA ASP A 86 -1.65 -4.86 -17.22
C ASP A 86 -0.21 -4.95 -17.72
N VAL A 87 0.42 -6.10 -17.57
CA VAL A 87 1.64 -6.47 -18.33
C VAL A 87 1.26 -7.50 -19.38
N LEU A 88 1.39 -7.16 -20.68
CA LEU A 88 0.95 -8.02 -21.79
C LEU A 88 2.05 -8.19 -22.82
N ALA A 89 2.16 -9.38 -23.43
CA ALA A 89 3.13 -9.61 -24.50
C ALA A 89 3.00 -8.61 -25.67
N GLU A 90 1.79 -8.14 -25.95
CA GLU A 90 1.51 -7.08 -26.93
C GLU A 90 0.92 -5.85 -26.24
N SER A 91 1.65 -4.74 -26.29
CA SER A 91 1.25 -3.50 -25.63
C SER A 91 0.03 -2.87 -26.30
N GLN A 92 -0.93 -2.47 -25.49
CA GLN A 92 -2.12 -1.72 -25.88
C GLN A 92 -1.96 -0.25 -25.49
N SER A 93 -2.50 0.64 -26.32
CA SER A 93 -2.33 2.08 -26.17
C SER A 93 -3.54 2.75 -25.51
N PHE A 94 -3.24 3.85 -24.83
CA PHE A 94 -4.19 4.73 -24.16
C PHE A 94 -3.84 6.18 -24.51
N GLU A 95 -4.85 7.03 -24.53
CA GLU A 95 -4.70 8.46 -24.76
C GLU A 95 -4.97 9.23 -23.46
N MET A 96 -4.07 10.14 -23.10
CA MET A 96 -4.24 11.03 -21.94
C MET A 96 -4.50 12.46 -22.41
N PHE A 97 -5.57 13.04 -21.86
CA PHE A 97 -6.00 14.40 -22.15
C PHE A 97 -5.85 15.27 -20.90
N ILE A 98 -5.37 16.49 -21.10
CA ILE A 98 -5.21 17.51 -20.07
C ILE A 98 -6.10 18.68 -20.44
N ASN A 99 -7.09 18.98 -19.59
CA ASN A 99 -8.11 20.00 -19.85
C ASN A 99 -8.79 19.84 -21.23
N GLY A 100 -9.02 18.59 -21.67
CA GLY A 100 -9.68 18.25 -22.93
C GLY A 100 -8.77 18.16 -24.16
N GLU A 101 -7.51 18.62 -24.09
CA GLU A 101 -6.55 18.49 -25.18
C GLU A 101 -5.71 17.21 -25.02
N LYS A 102 -5.47 16.46 -26.11
CA LYS A 102 -4.63 15.26 -26.07
C LYS A 102 -3.15 15.61 -25.89
N TYR A 103 -2.54 15.10 -24.82
CA TYR A 103 -1.14 15.39 -24.49
C TYR A 103 -0.21 14.19 -24.69
N PHE A 104 -0.69 12.98 -24.42
CA PHE A 104 0.11 11.76 -24.50
C PHE A 104 -0.67 10.64 -25.14
N THR A 105 0.04 9.80 -25.87
CA THR A 105 -0.33 8.41 -26.14
C THR A 105 0.71 7.56 -25.42
N PHE A 106 0.26 6.66 -24.54
CA PHE A 106 1.12 5.78 -23.77
C PHE A 106 0.58 4.36 -23.85
N SER A 107 1.39 3.36 -23.54
CA SER A 107 0.98 1.96 -23.57
C SER A 107 1.28 1.24 -22.26
N ASN A 108 0.62 0.12 -22.03
CA ASN A 108 0.99 -0.79 -20.96
C ASN A 108 2.31 -1.53 -21.32
N PRO A 109 3.10 -1.96 -20.32
CA PRO A 109 4.41 -2.58 -20.55
C PRO A 109 4.27 -4.02 -21.07
N VAL A 110 5.35 -4.50 -21.72
CA VAL A 110 5.42 -5.89 -22.22
C VAL A 110 6.09 -6.88 -21.26
N ASP A 111 6.83 -6.36 -20.28
CA ASP A 111 7.39 -7.13 -19.19
C ASP A 111 7.55 -6.26 -17.92
N ASN A 112 8.11 -6.83 -16.85
CA ASN A 112 8.30 -6.15 -15.57
C ASN A 112 9.70 -5.54 -15.37
N LYS A 113 10.53 -5.46 -16.41
CA LYS A 113 11.91 -4.96 -16.29
C LYS A 113 11.96 -3.44 -16.14
N ASP A 114 11.06 -2.73 -16.82
CA ASP A 114 11.02 -1.28 -16.76
C ASP A 114 10.39 -0.79 -15.45
N GLU A 115 11.24 -0.31 -14.54
CA GLU A 115 10.77 0.29 -13.27
C GLU A 115 10.27 1.72 -13.46
N ASN A 116 10.71 2.41 -14.51
CA ASN A 116 10.35 3.80 -14.79
C ASN A 116 10.08 3.97 -16.29
N ARG A 117 8.84 4.31 -16.64
CA ARG A 117 8.42 4.53 -18.04
C ARG A 117 7.99 5.98 -18.21
N SER A 118 8.75 6.75 -18.99
CA SER A 118 8.54 8.18 -19.21
C SER A 118 8.12 8.49 -20.64
N PHE A 119 7.10 9.33 -20.79
CA PHE A 119 6.55 9.83 -22.04
C PHE A 119 6.66 11.35 -22.04
N LYS A 120 7.26 11.92 -23.10
CA LYS A 120 7.43 13.37 -23.25
C LYS A 120 6.69 13.85 -24.49
N ASN A 121 6.20 15.08 -24.45
CA ASN A 121 5.57 15.70 -25.62
C ASN A 121 6.25 17.02 -26.04
N LYS A 122 5.84 17.53 -27.20
CA LYS A 122 6.34 18.79 -27.78
C LYS A 122 6.19 20.01 -26.87
N ASN A 123 5.23 19.97 -25.95
CA ASN A 123 4.94 21.07 -25.03
C ASN A 123 5.87 21.08 -23.80
N ARG A 124 6.89 20.19 -23.74
CA ARG A 124 7.74 19.95 -22.56
C ARG A 124 6.98 19.43 -21.34
N ALA A 125 5.81 18.83 -21.56
CA ALA A 125 5.14 18.03 -20.55
C ALA A 125 5.75 16.62 -20.51
N GLU A 126 5.73 16.02 -19.32
CA GLU A 126 6.28 14.69 -19.08
C GLU A 126 5.31 13.89 -18.20
N LEU A 127 5.03 12.65 -18.60
CA LEU A 127 4.26 11.66 -17.84
C LEU A 127 5.22 10.52 -17.50
N ASN A 128 5.40 10.23 -16.22
CA ASN A 128 6.27 9.15 -15.77
C ASN A 128 5.49 8.15 -14.91
N PHE A 129 5.63 6.86 -15.21
CA PHE A 129 5.10 5.76 -14.41
C PHE A 129 6.24 5.10 -13.65
N ILE A 130 6.18 5.16 -12.32
CA ILE A 130 7.16 4.59 -11.39
C ILE A 130 6.57 3.31 -10.80
N ARG A 131 7.06 2.15 -11.23
CA ARG A 131 6.63 0.85 -10.69
C ARG A 131 7.20 0.68 -9.28
N THR A 132 6.31 0.45 -8.31
CA THR A 132 6.69 0.16 -6.92
C THR A 132 6.19 -1.18 -6.43
N MET A 133 5.35 -1.85 -7.22
CA MET A 133 4.81 -3.17 -6.92
C MET A 133 4.54 -3.93 -8.24
N VAL A 134 4.77 -5.25 -8.21
CA VAL A 134 4.18 -6.18 -9.17
C VAL A 134 3.13 -6.94 -8.40
N ASP A 135 1.91 -6.99 -8.93
CA ASP A 135 0.80 -7.62 -8.26
C ASP A 135 0.83 -9.16 -8.37
N LYS A 136 -0.14 -9.83 -7.73
CA LYS A 136 -0.23 -11.30 -7.76
C LYS A 136 -0.56 -11.88 -9.14
N HIS A 137 -1.00 -11.06 -10.09
CA HIS A 137 -1.30 -11.42 -11.47
C HIS A 137 -0.13 -11.09 -12.43
N GLY A 138 0.92 -10.46 -11.92
CA GLY A 138 2.08 -10.07 -12.71
C GLY A 138 2.01 -8.65 -13.27
N ASP A 139 1.03 -7.85 -12.84
CA ASP A 139 0.76 -6.52 -13.39
C ASP A 139 1.49 -5.41 -12.64
N GLN A 140 1.76 -4.30 -13.33
CA GLN A 140 2.49 -3.17 -12.75
C GLN A 140 1.57 -2.27 -11.94
N MET A 141 2.02 -1.95 -10.73
CA MET A 141 1.37 -1.02 -9.83
C MET A 141 2.38 -0.01 -9.32
N GLY A 142 1.94 1.23 -9.11
CA GLY A 142 2.87 2.24 -8.62
C GLY A 142 2.32 3.65 -8.60
N PHE A 143 3.21 4.60 -8.88
CA PHE A 143 2.93 6.03 -8.85
C PHE A 143 3.11 6.63 -10.23
N ALA A 144 2.13 7.39 -10.68
CA ALA A 144 2.20 8.18 -11.90
C ALA A 144 2.51 9.64 -11.54
N VAL A 145 3.41 10.25 -12.28
CA VAL A 145 3.81 11.65 -12.11
C VAL A 145 3.59 12.39 -13.42
N LEU A 146 2.71 13.39 -13.39
CA LEU A 146 2.50 14.32 -14.49
C LEU A 146 3.19 15.64 -14.20
N LYS A 147 4.18 16.00 -15.01
CA LYS A 147 4.88 17.28 -14.96
C LYS A 147 4.41 18.17 -16.11
N LEU A 148 3.87 19.33 -15.77
CA LEU A 148 3.38 20.33 -16.73
C LEU A 148 4.17 21.64 -16.59
N PRO A 149 4.54 22.30 -17.69
CA PRO A 149 4.96 23.70 -17.65
C PRO A 149 3.87 24.59 -17.07
N THR A 150 4.23 25.49 -16.17
CA THR A 150 3.28 26.40 -15.50
C THR A 150 2.56 27.35 -16.48
N LYS A 151 3.11 27.54 -17.68
CA LYS A 151 2.47 28.31 -18.75
C LYS A 151 1.24 27.61 -19.38
N LEU A 152 1.07 26.31 -19.14
CA LEU A 152 -0.05 25.50 -19.68
C LEU A 152 -1.18 25.30 -18.66
N ILE A 153 -1.02 25.83 -17.45
CA ILE A 153 -1.99 25.71 -16.36
C ILE A 153 -2.46 27.09 -15.93
N ASN A 154 -3.62 27.14 -15.30
CA ASN A 154 -4.17 28.36 -14.71
C ASN A 154 -4.00 28.28 -13.19
N PRO A 155 -3.08 29.05 -12.57
CA PRO A 155 -2.95 29.10 -11.12
C PRO A 155 -4.29 29.40 -10.44
N GLY A 156 -4.56 28.72 -9.33
CA GLY A 156 -5.81 28.74 -8.60
C GLY A 156 -6.88 27.77 -9.13
N LYS A 157 -6.63 27.05 -10.22
CA LYS A 157 -7.55 26.04 -10.77
C LYS A 157 -6.96 24.65 -10.68
N GLN A 158 -7.85 23.65 -10.60
CA GLN A 158 -7.50 22.24 -10.76
C GLN A 158 -7.22 21.95 -12.23
N VAL A 159 -6.43 20.91 -12.48
CA VAL A 159 -6.22 20.34 -13.81
C VAL A 159 -7.16 19.15 -13.96
N ASN A 160 -7.88 19.09 -15.07
CA ASN A 160 -8.71 17.96 -15.42
C ASN A 160 -7.89 16.96 -16.24
N ILE A 161 -7.82 15.71 -15.79
CA ILE A 161 -7.09 14.62 -16.43
C ILE A 161 -8.10 13.57 -16.88
N LYS A 162 -8.02 13.16 -18.15
CA LYS A 162 -8.80 12.07 -18.72
C LYS A 162 -7.87 11.03 -19.31
N ILE A 163 -8.16 9.74 -19.10
CA ILE A 163 -7.54 8.62 -19.81
C ILE A 163 -8.64 7.90 -20.58
N ASP A 164 -8.36 7.62 -21.85
CA ASP A 164 -9.24 6.93 -22.78
C ASP A 164 -8.49 5.79 -23.49
N GLY A 165 -9.20 4.79 -23.97
CA GLY A 165 -8.61 3.74 -24.80
C GLY A 165 -8.20 4.30 -26.16
N ALA A 166 -7.01 3.94 -26.67
CA ALA A 166 -6.74 4.08 -28.09
C ALA A 166 -7.62 3.08 -28.87
N ASP A 167 -7.79 3.24 -30.19
CA ASP A 167 -8.66 2.44 -31.10
C ASP A 167 -8.40 0.90 -31.15
N GLY A 168 -7.71 0.32 -30.16
CA GLY A 168 -7.70 -1.12 -29.94
C GLY A 168 -9.08 -1.61 -29.47
N GLU A 169 -9.43 -2.84 -29.83
CA GLU A 169 -10.57 -3.59 -29.27
C GLU A 169 -10.03 -4.65 -28.31
N ASN A 170 -9.30 -4.22 -27.28
CA ASN A 170 -8.58 -5.11 -26.34
C ASN A 170 -8.98 -4.87 -24.88
N ASN A 171 -9.01 -5.94 -24.08
CA ASN A 171 -9.35 -5.86 -22.66
C ASN A 171 -8.20 -5.33 -21.77
N ALA A 172 -7.05 -4.93 -22.31
CA ALA A 172 -5.99 -4.32 -21.51
C ALA A 172 -6.52 -3.15 -20.68
N TRP A 173 -6.03 -3.00 -19.46
CA TRP A 173 -6.52 -2.00 -18.53
C TRP A 173 -5.44 -1.07 -17.97
N VAL A 174 -5.93 0.10 -17.58
CA VAL A 174 -5.23 1.05 -16.73
C VAL A 174 -6.19 1.53 -15.65
N MET A 175 -5.67 1.64 -14.43
CA MET A 175 -6.41 2.14 -13.27
C MET A 175 -5.75 3.37 -12.69
N THR A 176 -6.56 4.27 -12.15
CA THR A 176 -6.14 5.32 -11.23
C THR A 176 -6.89 5.14 -9.92
N PHE A 177 -6.18 5.15 -8.79
CA PHE A 177 -6.81 4.96 -7.48
C PHE A 177 -7.32 6.28 -6.91
N LYS A 178 -8.46 6.19 -6.22
CA LYS A 178 -9.18 7.31 -5.62
C LYS A 178 -8.56 7.71 -4.28
N ALA A 179 -7.35 8.25 -4.31
CA ALA A 179 -6.62 8.63 -3.10
C ALA A 179 -5.83 9.93 -3.26
N GLU A 180 -5.99 10.83 -2.31
CA GLU A 180 -5.13 12.00 -2.15
C GLU A 180 -3.81 11.60 -1.49
N LEU A 181 -2.71 11.78 -2.20
CA LEU A 181 -1.39 11.41 -1.69
C LEU A 181 -0.75 12.55 -0.89
N ASN A 182 -0.31 12.22 0.32
CA ASN A 182 0.47 13.11 1.17
C ASN A 182 1.69 12.38 1.72
N GLU A 183 2.78 13.12 1.93
CA GLU A 183 3.91 12.64 2.74
C GLU A 183 3.40 12.24 4.13
N LYS A 184 3.77 11.04 4.60
CA LYS A 184 3.25 10.50 5.85
C LYS A 184 4.28 9.63 6.55
N LEU A 185 4.34 9.74 7.87
CA LEU A 185 5.01 8.78 8.75
C LEU A 185 4.02 8.28 9.80
N GLU A 186 3.81 6.97 9.85
CA GLU A 186 3.08 6.28 10.90
C GLU A 186 4.00 5.35 11.67
N ILE A 187 3.83 5.33 12.99
CA ILE A 187 4.57 4.44 13.88
C ILE A 187 3.54 3.61 14.61
N PHE A 188 3.63 2.29 14.47
CA PHE A 188 2.76 1.38 15.21
C PHE A 188 3.51 0.16 15.71
N GLN A 189 3.02 -0.39 16.81
CA GLN A 189 3.54 -1.62 17.39
C GLN A 189 2.86 -2.83 16.74
N THR A 190 3.63 -3.85 16.35
CA THR A 190 3.04 -5.14 15.93
C THR A 190 2.43 -5.86 17.14
N LYS A 191 1.46 -6.74 16.91
CA LYS A 191 0.85 -7.55 17.99
C LYS A 191 1.64 -8.82 18.30
N THR A 192 2.95 -8.79 18.09
CA THR A 192 3.85 -9.92 18.25
C THR A 192 5.11 -9.49 19.00
N VAL A 193 5.67 -10.42 19.76
CA VAL A 193 6.99 -10.28 20.40
C VAL A 193 7.95 -11.23 19.69
N SER A 194 9.07 -10.69 19.24
CA SER A 194 10.11 -11.47 18.58
C SER A 194 11.17 -11.89 19.60
N LYS A 195 11.65 -13.14 19.53
CA LYS A 195 12.80 -13.61 20.31
C LYS A 195 14.06 -13.56 19.46
N LYS A 196 15.10 -12.90 19.95
CA LYS A 196 16.42 -12.83 19.31
C LYS A 196 17.52 -12.92 20.36
N ASP A 197 18.47 -13.83 20.17
CA ASP A 197 19.60 -14.06 21.10
C ASP A 197 19.13 -14.24 22.57
N GLY A 198 18.06 -15.02 22.76
CA GLY A 198 17.43 -15.27 24.06
C GLY A 198 16.62 -14.10 24.65
N LYS A 199 16.65 -12.92 24.03
CA LYS A 199 15.94 -11.72 24.50
C LYS A 199 14.66 -11.49 23.71
N LEU A 200 13.67 -10.90 24.38
CA LEU A 200 12.36 -10.59 23.81
C LEU A 200 12.28 -9.12 23.39
N PHE A 201 11.68 -8.88 22.23
CA PHE A 201 11.56 -7.55 21.63
C PHE A 201 10.15 -7.30 21.12
N HIS A 202 9.64 -6.09 21.39
CA HIS A 202 8.55 -5.51 20.62
C HIS A 202 9.07 -5.02 19.28
N THR A 203 8.19 -4.99 18.27
CA THR A 203 8.51 -4.39 16.98
C THR A 203 7.73 -3.09 16.83
N ALA A 204 8.46 -1.97 16.71
CA ALA A 204 7.89 -0.71 16.23
C ALA A 204 8.09 -0.64 14.71
N ARG A 205 6.99 -0.66 13.96
CA ARG A 205 6.97 -0.49 12.51
C ARG A 205 6.81 0.98 12.16
N PHE A 206 7.76 1.49 11.39
CA PHE A 206 7.72 2.83 10.82
C PHE A 206 7.31 2.70 9.35
N SER A 207 6.11 3.18 9.04
CA SER A 207 5.54 3.18 7.70
C SER A 207 5.58 4.60 7.13
N PHE A 208 6.23 4.74 5.97
CA PHE A 208 6.39 6.01 5.28
C PHE A 208 5.62 5.99 3.96
N ILE A 209 4.96 7.10 3.63
CA ILE A 209 4.62 7.45 2.25
C ILE A 209 5.58 8.56 1.86
N HIS A 210 6.54 8.25 0.98
CA HIS A 210 7.57 9.19 0.51
C HIS A 210 7.28 9.61 -0.93
N LEU A 211 6.98 10.88 -1.15
CA LEU A 211 6.58 11.43 -2.44
C LEU A 211 7.74 12.29 -2.99
N GLY A 212 8.84 11.62 -3.30
CA GLY A 212 10.08 12.24 -3.75
C GLY A 212 11.03 11.24 -4.39
N ASP A 213 12.17 11.76 -4.87
CA ASP A 213 13.27 10.92 -5.32
C ASP A 213 13.85 10.15 -4.11
N PRO A 214 14.55 9.03 -4.31
CA PRO A 214 15.07 8.25 -3.19
C PRO A 214 15.91 9.09 -2.21
N GLU A 215 15.60 8.98 -0.91
CA GLU A 215 16.22 9.83 0.12
C GLU A 215 16.60 8.99 1.35
N ASN A 216 17.78 9.23 1.90
CA ASN A 216 18.24 8.53 3.10
C ASN A 216 17.48 9.02 4.33
N VAL A 217 17.01 8.11 5.17
CA VAL A 217 16.44 8.44 6.48
C VAL A 217 17.24 7.78 7.60
N SER A 218 17.41 8.53 8.68
CA SER A 218 17.93 8.04 9.94
C SER A 218 16.86 8.14 11.02
N ILE A 219 16.68 7.05 11.76
CA ILE A 219 15.72 6.91 12.86
C ILE A 219 16.53 6.56 14.11
N ASN A 220 16.46 7.40 15.12
CA ASN A 220 17.13 7.17 16.40
C ASN A 220 16.09 7.06 17.53
N ILE A 221 16.14 5.99 18.32
CA ILE A 221 15.26 5.74 19.46
C ILE A 221 16.14 5.40 20.66
N GLY A 222 16.46 6.40 21.49
CA GLY A 222 17.46 6.25 22.55
C GLY A 222 18.82 5.84 21.97
N LYS A 223 19.28 4.62 22.30
CA LYS A 223 20.54 4.05 21.80
C LYS A 223 20.40 3.29 20.47
N ILE A 224 19.17 3.05 20.01
CA ILE A 224 18.90 2.31 18.78
C ILE A 224 18.97 3.27 17.60
N GLN A 225 19.81 2.96 16.61
CA GLN A 225 19.91 3.72 15.37
C GLN A 225 19.60 2.81 14.17
N LYS A 226 18.74 3.29 13.27
CA LYS A 226 18.42 2.63 12.00
C LYS A 226 18.58 3.63 10.87
N LYS A 227 19.29 3.23 9.81
CA LYS A 227 19.39 3.98 8.55
C LYS A 227 18.82 3.13 7.43
N ILE A 228 17.98 3.72 6.60
CA ILE A 228 17.43 3.11 5.38
C ILE A 228 17.38 4.18 4.28
N GLN A 229 17.19 3.74 3.04
CA GLN A 229 16.87 4.62 1.93
C GLN A 229 15.36 4.49 1.65
N LEU A 230 14.64 5.61 1.74
CA LEU A 230 13.26 5.67 1.28
C LEU A 230 13.25 5.70 -0.24
N LYS A 231 12.48 4.81 -0.87
CA LYS A 231 12.13 4.88 -2.29
C LYS A 231 10.84 5.68 -2.44
N THR A 232 10.53 6.12 -3.67
CA THR A 232 9.22 6.73 -3.94
C THR A 232 8.09 5.75 -3.59
N GLY A 233 7.07 6.23 -2.88
CA GLY A 233 5.91 5.46 -2.48
C GLY A 233 5.96 4.93 -1.05
N TYR A 234 5.36 3.76 -0.83
CA TYR A 234 5.27 3.14 0.48
C TYR A 234 6.58 2.46 0.88
N ASN A 235 7.07 2.77 2.08
CA ASN A 235 8.23 2.13 2.67
C ASN A 235 7.89 1.70 4.09
N SER A 236 8.44 0.58 4.54
CA SER A 236 8.24 0.10 5.91
C SER A 236 9.56 -0.39 6.49
N VAL A 237 9.82 -0.05 7.75
CA VAL A 237 10.97 -0.57 8.50
C VAL A 237 10.56 -0.98 9.90
N ASP A 238 10.98 -2.18 10.28
CA ASP A 238 10.78 -2.72 11.61
C ASP A 238 12.00 -2.44 12.47
N ILE A 239 11.75 -1.87 13.66
CA ILE A 239 12.78 -1.61 14.66
C ILE A 239 12.43 -2.41 15.92
N LEU A 240 13.34 -3.31 16.29
CA LEU A 240 13.24 -4.10 17.51
C LEU A 240 13.59 -3.24 18.72
N ILE A 241 12.67 -3.19 19.68
CA ILE A 241 12.82 -2.47 20.95
C ILE A 241 12.64 -3.50 22.07
N PRO A 242 13.50 -3.53 23.11
CA PRO A 242 13.36 -4.48 24.21
C PRO A 242 11.92 -4.54 24.73
N LYS A 243 11.43 -5.75 24.99
CA LYS A 243 10.07 -5.97 25.51
C LYS A 243 9.84 -5.08 26.73
N VAL A 244 8.69 -4.41 26.76
CA VAL A 244 8.21 -3.64 27.92
C VAL A 244 7.07 -4.39 28.60
N ASP A 245 7.03 -4.30 29.93
CA ASP A 245 6.03 -4.95 30.78
C ASP A 245 4.94 -3.98 31.26
N SER A 246 5.03 -2.70 30.90
CA SER A 246 3.96 -1.70 31.08
C SER A 246 3.98 -0.68 29.94
N PRO A 247 2.87 0.05 29.68
CA PRO A 247 2.81 1.10 28.67
C PRO A 247 3.95 2.11 28.82
N THR A 248 4.87 2.12 27.86
CA THR A 248 6.13 2.87 27.93
C THR A 248 6.22 3.84 26.76
N LYS A 249 6.48 5.12 27.06
CA LYS A 249 6.64 6.19 26.07
C LYS A 249 8.04 6.18 25.47
N PHE A 250 8.11 6.24 24.15
CA PHE A 250 9.34 6.39 23.37
C PHE A 250 9.28 7.66 22.52
N SER A 251 10.46 8.16 22.13
CA SER A 251 10.59 9.26 21.19
C SER A 251 11.57 8.85 20.09
N ALA A 252 11.09 8.82 18.85
CA ALA A 252 11.91 8.62 17.67
C ALA A 252 12.36 9.97 17.10
N GLN A 253 13.65 10.14 16.93
CA GLN A 253 14.24 11.23 16.16
C GLN A 253 14.40 10.78 14.72
N VAL A 254 13.65 11.38 13.80
CA VAL A 254 13.62 11.02 12.39
C VAL A 254 14.20 12.16 11.57
N LYS A 255 15.21 11.86 10.76
CA LYS A 255 15.82 12.83 9.82
C LYS A 255 15.83 12.25 8.43
N ILE A 256 15.07 12.86 7.53
CA ILE A 256 14.96 12.51 6.11
C ILE A 256 15.83 13.49 5.31
N GLY A 257 16.91 12.97 4.71
CA GLY A 257 17.94 13.72 4.01
C GLY A 257 18.40 14.98 4.72
N ASN A 258 18.21 16.13 4.05
CA ASN A 258 18.62 17.44 4.56
C ASN A 258 17.50 18.19 5.32
N LYS A 259 16.33 17.58 5.47
CA LYS A 259 15.22 18.17 6.24
C LYS A 259 15.59 18.26 7.72
N LYS A 260 14.89 19.13 8.44
CA LYS A 260 15.02 19.26 9.89
C LYS A 260 14.69 17.91 10.55
N GLN A 261 15.43 17.55 11.59
CA GLN A 261 15.10 16.38 12.38
C GLN A 261 13.78 16.62 13.14
N GLU A 262 12.86 15.66 13.02
CA GLU A 262 11.57 15.67 13.69
C GLU A 262 11.53 14.64 14.82
N SER A 263 10.75 14.94 15.86
CA SER A 263 10.63 14.10 17.05
C SER A 263 9.21 13.54 17.14
N HIS A 264 9.07 12.23 16.95
CA HIS A 264 7.79 11.53 17.00
C HIS A 264 7.67 10.71 18.28
N LYS A 265 6.67 11.00 19.10
CA LYS A 265 6.37 10.26 20.32
C LYS A 265 5.44 9.09 20.00
N PHE A 266 5.70 7.92 20.56
CA PHE A 266 4.84 6.75 20.46
C PHE A 266 4.88 5.95 21.76
N ILE A 267 3.91 5.06 21.97
CA ILE A 267 3.81 4.21 23.16
C ILE A 267 3.93 2.77 22.70
N LEU A 268 4.75 1.99 23.41
CA LEU A 268 4.71 0.54 23.34
C LEU A 268 3.99 -0.01 24.55
N GLU A 269 3.13 -0.99 24.32
CA GLU A 269 2.35 -1.68 25.33
C GLU A 269 2.78 -3.14 25.41
N PRO A 270 2.61 -3.81 26.56
CA PRO A 270 2.75 -5.26 26.62
C PRO A 270 1.82 -5.94 25.61
N VAL A 271 2.36 -6.84 24.80
CA VAL A 271 1.57 -7.67 23.91
C VAL A 271 0.99 -8.81 24.73
N LYS A 272 -0.32 -9.06 24.57
CA LYS A 272 -1.00 -10.18 25.22
C LYS A 272 -0.34 -11.49 24.81
N GLU A 273 0.01 -12.30 25.79
CA GLU A 273 0.47 -13.67 25.57
C GLU A 273 -0.73 -14.55 25.23
N TRP A 274 -0.56 -15.36 24.19
CA TRP A 274 -1.58 -16.30 23.72
C TRP A 274 -1.03 -17.71 23.87
N THR A 275 -1.75 -18.54 24.61
CA THR A 275 -1.59 -19.99 24.53
C THR A 275 -2.44 -20.48 23.36
N VAL A 276 -1.79 -21.05 22.35
CA VAL A 276 -2.47 -21.61 21.18
C VAL A 276 -2.46 -23.13 21.32
N TYR A 277 -3.65 -23.71 21.48
CA TYR A 277 -3.84 -25.16 21.43
C TYR A 277 -4.11 -25.55 19.99
N LEU A 278 -3.19 -26.34 19.41
CA LEU A 278 -3.38 -26.92 18.09
C LEU A 278 -4.08 -28.27 18.26
N VAL A 279 -5.35 -28.35 17.86
CA VAL A 279 -6.14 -29.57 17.92
C VAL A 279 -6.21 -30.16 16.52
N GLN A 280 -5.72 -31.38 16.36
CA GLN A 280 -5.87 -32.11 15.10
C GLN A 280 -7.35 -32.50 14.93
N HIS A 281 -7.88 -32.24 13.74
CA HIS A 281 -9.27 -32.53 13.41
C HIS A 281 -9.35 -33.06 11.98
N THR A 282 -10.00 -34.20 11.82
CA THR A 282 -10.46 -34.69 10.51
C THR A 282 -11.97 -34.49 10.42
N HIS A 283 -12.41 -33.81 9.35
CA HIS A 283 -13.82 -33.63 9.05
C HIS A 283 -14.27 -34.73 8.10
N SER A 284 -15.35 -35.44 8.44
CA SER A 284 -15.83 -36.56 7.64
C SER A 284 -17.31 -36.39 7.28
N ASP A 285 -17.55 -36.11 5.99
CA ASP A 285 -18.88 -35.90 5.42
C ASP A 285 -19.50 -37.22 4.97
N ILE A 286 -20.40 -37.78 5.78
CA ILE A 286 -21.09 -39.03 5.46
C ILE A 286 -22.18 -38.75 4.41
N GLY A 287 -22.02 -39.33 3.22
CA GLY A 287 -23.04 -39.25 2.16
C GLY A 287 -22.92 -38.04 1.23
N TYR A 288 -21.82 -37.30 1.25
CA TYR A 288 -21.64 -36.14 0.36
C TYR A 288 -21.30 -36.54 -1.08
N THR A 289 -20.14 -37.17 -1.29
CA THR A 289 -19.71 -37.62 -2.64
C THR A 289 -19.84 -39.12 -2.84
N ARG A 290 -19.96 -39.90 -1.75
CA ARG A 290 -20.04 -41.36 -1.76
C ARG A 290 -21.10 -41.87 -0.76
N PRO A 291 -21.81 -42.97 -1.06
CA PRO A 291 -22.76 -43.58 -0.13
C PRO A 291 -22.09 -43.99 1.19
N GLN A 292 -22.86 -43.94 2.29
CA GLN A 292 -22.38 -44.27 3.64
C GLN A 292 -21.75 -45.67 3.74
N THR A 293 -22.32 -46.64 3.02
CA THR A 293 -21.81 -48.02 3.00
C THR A 293 -20.40 -48.13 2.42
N GLU A 294 -20.01 -47.19 1.57
CA GLU A 294 -18.71 -47.18 0.91
C GLU A 294 -17.63 -46.51 1.78
N ILE A 295 -17.98 -45.42 2.45
CA ILE A 295 -17.03 -44.63 3.25
C ILE A 295 -16.75 -45.23 4.64
N LEU A 296 -17.61 -46.14 5.12
CA LEU A 296 -17.52 -46.72 6.46
C LEU A 296 -16.16 -47.39 6.74
N ALA A 297 -15.62 -48.15 5.77
CA ALA A 297 -14.33 -48.82 5.94
C ALA A 297 -13.17 -47.81 6.03
N GLU A 298 -13.25 -46.70 5.30
CA GLU A 298 -12.25 -45.64 5.35
C GLU A 298 -12.31 -44.87 6.67
N HIS A 299 -13.52 -44.64 7.20
CA HIS A 299 -13.71 -44.01 8.52
C HIS A 299 -13.06 -44.82 9.64
N LEU A 300 -13.26 -46.13 9.66
CA LEU A 300 -12.63 -47.01 10.66
C LEU A 300 -11.11 -46.93 10.55
N ARG A 301 -10.57 -47.00 9.33
CA ARG A 301 -9.13 -46.84 9.10
C ARG A 301 -8.60 -45.49 9.60
N TYR A 302 -9.31 -44.38 9.41
CA TYR A 302 -8.86 -43.09 9.92
C TYR A 302 -8.81 -43.02 11.44
N ILE A 303 -9.71 -43.74 12.12
CA ILE A 303 -9.69 -43.86 13.59
C ILE A 303 -8.48 -44.69 14.01
N ASP A 304 -8.24 -45.83 13.35
CA ASP A 304 -7.08 -46.67 13.61
C ASP A 304 -5.77 -45.89 13.38
N ASP A 305 -5.65 -45.18 12.25
CA ASP A 305 -4.49 -44.32 11.96
C ASP A 305 -4.30 -43.24 13.04
N ALA A 306 -5.39 -42.64 13.52
CA ALA A 306 -5.32 -41.63 14.59
C ALA A 306 -4.84 -42.23 15.93
N LEU A 307 -5.30 -43.44 16.27
CA LEU A 307 -4.85 -44.16 17.46
C LEU A 307 -3.38 -44.57 17.33
N ASP A 308 -2.96 -45.08 16.17
CA ASP A 308 -1.56 -45.41 15.89
C ASP A 308 -0.65 -44.18 16.03
N TYR A 309 -1.10 -43.00 15.59
CA TYR A 309 -0.37 -41.76 15.80
C TYR A 309 -0.35 -41.30 17.26
N CYS A 310 -1.43 -41.53 18.02
CA CYS A 310 -1.44 -41.30 19.47
C CYS A 310 -0.38 -42.18 20.14
N ASP A 311 -0.42 -43.50 19.91
CA ASP A 311 0.54 -44.45 20.48
C ASP A 311 2.00 -44.10 20.11
N GLN A 312 2.25 -43.65 18.87
CA GLN A 312 3.58 -43.21 18.43
C GLN A 312 4.07 -41.91 19.10
N THR A 313 3.16 -41.14 19.69
CA THR A 313 3.46 -39.83 20.29
C THR A 313 3.21 -39.79 21.80
N ASP A 314 2.85 -40.91 22.43
CA ASP A 314 2.60 -41.03 23.88
C ASP A 314 3.78 -40.55 24.73
N ASP A 315 5.01 -40.83 24.29
CA ASP A 315 6.24 -40.45 24.99
C ASP A 315 6.75 -39.04 24.63
N TYR A 316 6.00 -38.28 23.82
CA TYR A 316 6.42 -36.93 23.46
C TYR A 316 6.37 -36.04 24.72
N PRO A 317 7.28 -35.05 24.84
CA PRO A 317 7.27 -34.15 26.00
C PRO A 317 5.91 -33.45 26.16
N GLU A 318 5.43 -33.35 27.39
CA GLU A 318 4.33 -32.42 27.70
C GLU A 318 4.77 -30.99 27.31
N ASN A 319 3.96 -30.33 26.49
CA ASN A 319 4.24 -29.00 25.95
C ASN A 319 4.20 -27.89 27.00
#